data_AF-A0A971CDH3-F1
#
_entry.id   AF-A0A971CDH3-F1
#
_cell.length_a   1.000
_cell.length_b   1.000
_cell.length_c   1.000
_cell.angle_alpha   90.00
_cell.angle_beta   90.00
_cell.angle_gamma   90.00
#
_symmetry.space_group_name_H-M   'P 1'
#
loop_
_entity.id
_entity.type
_entity.pdbx_description
1 polymer ?
#
loop_
_entity_poly.entity_id
_entity_poly.type
_entity_poly.pdbx_seq_one_letter_code
_entity_poly.pdbx_strand_id
1 'polypeptide(L)'
;MSRSVVGTRSRTRRATREALAELAIPLPRMRVVDVLREASLSAVRAPARTLLNALGTILGVAAIVSIMGLSGTARGAVSDSFDVLRVTQVTFVDSEQDRTVGRDGRAAGSSLTLRAQESVAGLNGVVDAGLFWQFADGRPQPVRRFRTQGPADLSTPSLPLNVASARALTTNRAVVVQGRLFDAGMEDRHARVGVLGVVAARSLGVTRVDRGPVVYVRDTPITVVGVVGDVQISGTMLNALTLPTTTAEDLGLDGEREIIVRTAPGAAQTIAGQGPFAISPLAPGRVTALAPPDSSLLRNQVQSSLTSLLLALALIALAIGVVAITNVTLLAVMQRRSEIGLRRAMGAAPRHIALLVLTEAAATGTIGGFAGASLGTLTVAVVAAAKGWPPVLDPMVLVAAPLLGTLAGVLAGAYPARKATRITPIEALQR
;
A
#
# COMPACT_ATOMS: atom_id res chain seq x y z
N MET A 1 46.06 -47.31 -7.00
CA MET A 1 44.97 -46.57 -6.32
C MET A 1 45.45 -46.14 -4.92
N SER A 2 45.98 -44.92 -4.82
CA SER A 2 45.44 -43.81 -4.02
C SER A 2 45.34 -44.05 -2.50
N ARG A 3 46.48 -43.98 -1.76
CA ARG A 3 46.46 -43.67 -0.32
C ARG A 3 47.74 -43.14 0.34
N SER A 4 48.89 -43.02 -0.34
CA SER A 4 50.16 -42.66 0.37
C SER A 4 50.65 -41.21 0.25
N VAL A 5 49.98 -40.32 -0.49
CA VAL A 5 50.51 -38.94 -0.74
C VAL A 5 50.01 -37.89 0.26
N VAL A 6 49.11 -38.23 1.17
CA VAL A 6 48.54 -37.27 2.16
C VAL A 6 49.44 -37.13 3.41
N GLY A 7 50.25 -38.14 3.74
CA GLY A 7 51.09 -38.15 4.96
C GLY A 7 52.34 -37.27 4.92
N THR A 8 52.87 -36.94 3.74
CA THR A 8 54.11 -36.17 3.58
C THR A 8 53.89 -34.65 3.68
N ARG A 9 52.70 -34.15 3.35
CA ARG A 9 52.34 -32.70 3.46
C ARG A 9 51.99 -32.27 4.89
N SER A 10 51.54 -33.18 5.74
CA SER A 10 51.22 -32.88 7.15
C SER A 10 52.48 -32.81 8.02
N ARG A 11 53.48 -33.67 7.75
CA ARG A 11 54.78 -33.66 8.44
C ARG A 11 55.61 -32.40 8.13
N THR A 12 55.62 -31.94 6.87
CA THR A 12 56.35 -30.72 6.47
C THR A 12 55.76 -29.44 7.08
N ARG A 13 54.43 -29.36 7.28
CA ARG A 13 53.78 -28.24 7.98
C ARG A 13 54.02 -28.23 9.48
N ARG A 14 54.23 -29.40 10.08
CA ARG A 14 54.53 -29.53 11.52
C ARG A 14 55.99 -29.15 11.78
N ALA A 15 56.91 -29.64 10.96
CA ALA A 15 58.34 -29.32 11.02
C ALA A 15 58.62 -27.81 10.77
N THR A 16 57.91 -27.16 9.84
CA THR A 16 58.05 -25.70 9.66
C THR A 16 57.45 -24.88 10.80
N ARG A 17 56.40 -25.38 11.46
CA ARG A 17 55.85 -24.74 12.67
C ARG A 17 56.76 -24.89 13.89
N GLU A 18 57.39 -26.04 14.03
CA GLU A 18 58.33 -26.33 15.11
C GLU A 18 59.63 -25.53 14.92
N ALA A 19 60.17 -25.46 13.68
CA ALA A 19 61.32 -24.61 13.36
C ALA A 19 61.03 -23.10 13.52
N LEU A 20 59.83 -22.63 13.15
CA LEU A 20 59.43 -21.23 13.36
C LEU A 20 59.20 -20.89 14.84
N ALA A 21 58.86 -21.88 15.67
CA ALA A 21 58.71 -21.73 17.12
C ALA A 21 60.07 -21.66 17.85
N GLU A 22 61.07 -22.42 17.39
CA GLU A 22 62.46 -22.32 17.88
C GLU A 22 63.12 -20.98 17.57
N LEU A 23 62.77 -20.37 16.43
CA LEU A 23 63.35 -19.09 15.98
C LEU A 23 62.67 -17.83 16.57
N ALA A 24 61.65 -17.98 17.42
CA ALA A 24 60.88 -16.86 18.01
C ALA A 24 60.37 -15.84 16.97
N ILE A 25 60.21 -16.23 15.70
CA ILE A 25 59.69 -15.35 14.64
C ILE A 25 58.16 -15.37 14.75
N PRO A 26 57.50 -14.24 15.08
CA PRO A 26 56.05 -14.22 15.19
C PRO A 26 55.42 -14.54 13.82
N LEU A 27 54.52 -15.52 13.80
CA LEU A 27 53.71 -15.83 12.61
C LEU A 27 52.97 -14.55 12.18
N PRO A 28 53.02 -14.17 10.88
CA PRO A 28 52.38 -12.94 10.41
C PRO A 28 50.87 -13.07 10.53
N ARG A 29 50.32 -12.50 11.61
CA ARG A 29 48.89 -12.35 11.84
C ARG A 29 48.48 -11.00 11.26
N MET A 30 48.09 -10.97 9.99
CA MET A 30 47.31 -9.83 9.48
C MET A 30 46.03 -9.76 10.29
N ARG A 31 45.87 -8.72 11.11
CA ARG A 31 44.61 -8.50 11.83
C ARG A 31 43.58 -8.02 10.82
N VAL A 32 42.31 -8.37 11.01
CA VAL A 32 41.20 -7.92 10.15
C VAL A 32 41.16 -6.38 10.04
N VAL A 33 41.60 -5.70 11.11
CA VAL A 33 41.74 -4.24 11.17
C VAL A 33 42.80 -3.71 10.21
N ASP A 34 43.91 -4.42 10.02
CA ASP A 34 44.97 -4.02 9.09
C ASP A 34 44.48 -4.13 7.65
N VAL A 35 43.71 -5.18 7.34
CA VAL A 35 43.10 -5.38 6.01
C VAL A 35 42.06 -4.30 5.70
N LEU A 36 41.22 -3.93 6.67
CA LEU A 36 40.25 -2.84 6.52
C LEU A 36 40.92 -1.48 6.34
N ARG A 37 42.00 -1.22 7.08
CA ARG A 37 42.77 0.04 6.99
C ARG A 37 43.55 0.13 5.67
N GLU A 38 44.05 -0.99 5.17
CA GLU A 38 44.77 -1.04 3.89
C GLU A 38 43.80 -0.93 2.69
N ALA A 39 42.60 -1.50 2.80
CA ALA A 39 41.53 -1.35 1.81
C ALA A 39 41.04 0.10 1.69
N SER A 40 40.84 0.80 2.82
CA SER A 40 40.44 2.21 2.81
C SER A 40 41.52 3.14 2.25
N LEU A 41 42.80 2.87 2.55
CA LEU A 41 43.94 3.59 1.99
C LEU A 41 44.12 3.34 0.48
N SER A 42 43.83 2.12 0.00
CA SER A 42 43.86 1.78 -1.45
C SER A 42 42.75 2.49 -2.23
N ALA A 43 41.57 2.66 -1.62
CA ALA A 43 40.43 3.39 -2.22
C ALA A 43 40.73 4.88 -2.45
N VAL A 44 41.44 5.52 -1.52
CA VAL A 44 41.81 6.94 -1.59
C VAL A 44 42.92 7.20 -2.62
N ARG A 45 43.80 6.23 -2.87
CA ARG A 45 44.94 6.39 -3.80
C ARG A 45 44.57 6.34 -5.29
N ALA A 46 43.37 5.89 -5.65
CA ALA A 46 42.93 5.80 -7.05
C ALA A 46 41.42 6.11 -7.22
N PRO A 47 40.97 7.35 -6.93
CA PRO A 47 39.55 7.70 -6.83
C PRO A 47 38.75 7.41 -8.11
N ALA A 48 39.30 7.70 -9.29
CA ALA A 48 38.63 7.41 -10.56
C ALA A 48 38.34 5.90 -10.76
N ARG A 49 39.26 5.03 -10.33
CA ARG A 49 39.11 3.57 -10.46
C ARG A 49 38.11 3.03 -9.45
N THR A 50 38.18 3.50 -8.22
CA THR A 50 37.25 3.09 -7.16
C THR A 50 35.82 3.51 -7.50
N LEU A 51 35.67 4.70 -8.09
CA LEU A 51 34.37 5.23 -8.51
C LEU A 51 33.81 4.45 -9.70
N LEU A 52 34.64 4.15 -10.71
CA LEU A 52 34.24 3.33 -11.86
C LEU A 52 33.87 1.88 -11.46
N ASN A 53 34.59 1.31 -10.50
CA ASN A 53 34.29 -0.02 -9.95
C ASN A 53 33.00 -0.05 -9.15
N ALA A 54 32.83 0.93 -8.26
CA ALA A 54 31.67 0.99 -7.41
C ALA A 54 30.41 1.31 -8.22
N LEU A 55 30.51 2.05 -9.33
CA LEU A 55 29.39 2.50 -10.17
C LEU A 55 28.43 1.37 -10.56
N GLY A 56 28.96 0.23 -11.02
CA GLY A 56 28.13 -0.92 -11.39
C GLY A 56 27.34 -1.49 -10.21
N THR A 57 27.99 -1.68 -9.06
CA THR A 57 27.31 -2.11 -7.83
C THR A 57 26.37 -1.06 -7.25
N ILE A 58 26.73 0.23 -7.32
CA ILE A 58 25.91 1.35 -6.85
C ILE A 58 24.61 1.37 -7.64
N LEU A 59 24.69 1.36 -8.97
CA LEU A 59 23.51 1.40 -9.84
C LEU A 59 22.66 0.13 -9.69
N GLY A 60 23.27 -1.05 -9.63
CA GLY A 60 22.56 -2.31 -9.46
C GLY A 60 21.81 -2.38 -8.12
N VAL A 61 22.49 -2.06 -7.01
CA VAL A 61 21.87 -2.05 -5.68
C VAL A 61 20.84 -0.92 -5.56
N ALA A 62 21.12 0.28 -6.09
CA ALA A 62 20.17 1.37 -6.11
C ALA A 62 18.90 1.00 -6.88
N ALA A 63 19.00 0.32 -8.02
CA ALA A 63 17.84 -0.16 -8.77
C ALA A 63 16.98 -1.11 -7.93
N ILE A 64 17.60 -2.11 -7.27
CA ILE A 64 16.87 -3.06 -6.41
C ILE A 64 16.15 -2.33 -5.27
N VAL A 65 16.84 -1.43 -4.56
CA VAL A 65 16.26 -0.66 -3.45
C VAL A 65 15.14 0.25 -3.93
N SER A 66 15.36 0.96 -5.05
CA SER A 66 14.34 1.81 -5.68
C SER A 66 13.11 1.01 -6.08
N ILE A 67 13.27 -0.15 -6.73
CA ILE A 67 12.13 -0.96 -7.18
C ILE A 67 11.33 -1.49 -5.99
N MET A 68 12.01 -1.98 -4.95
CA MET A 68 11.33 -2.51 -3.76
C MET A 68 10.60 -1.39 -3.00
N GLY A 69 11.25 -0.23 -2.82
CA GLY A 69 10.68 0.92 -2.14
C GLY A 69 9.56 1.59 -2.93
N LEU A 70 9.72 1.77 -4.25
CA LEU A 70 8.67 2.32 -5.12
C LEU A 70 7.48 1.37 -5.23
N SER A 71 7.71 0.04 -5.29
CA SER A 71 6.62 -0.94 -5.29
C SER A 71 5.84 -0.87 -3.97
N GLY A 72 6.53 -0.81 -2.82
CA GLY A 72 5.89 -0.61 -1.51
C GLY A 72 5.11 0.70 -1.40
N THR A 73 5.73 1.81 -1.82
CA THR A 73 5.10 3.15 -1.84
C THR A 73 3.89 3.19 -2.77
N ALA A 74 3.98 2.61 -3.96
CA ALA A 74 2.87 2.53 -4.90
C ALA A 74 1.71 1.69 -4.38
N ARG A 75 1.97 0.58 -3.66
CA ARG A 75 0.90 -0.20 -2.99
C ARG A 75 0.15 0.65 -1.97
N GLY A 76 0.87 1.43 -1.15
CA GLY A 76 0.25 2.35 -0.19
C GLY A 76 -0.58 3.43 -0.87
N ALA A 77 -0.02 4.10 -1.87
CA ALA A 77 -0.69 5.21 -2.57
C ALA A 77 -1.91 4.80 -3.41
N VAL A 78 -1.87 3.63 -4.05
CA VAL A 78 -3.01 3.08 -4.81
C VAL A 78 -4.15 2.70 -3.86
N SER A 79 -3.85 2.28 -2.64
CA SER A 79 -4.85 2.07 -1.59
C SER A 79 -5.55 3.37 -1.18
N ASP A 80 -4.84 4.50 -1.21
CA ASP A 80 -5.38 5.81 -0.80
C ASP A 80 -6.11 6.53 -1.95
N SER A 81 -5.70 6.32 -3.20
CA SER A 81 -6.23 7.06 -4.38
C SER A 81 -7.50 6.46 -4.99
N PHE A 82 -7.82 5.20 -4.72
CA PHE A 82 -9.12 4.61 -5.07
C PHE A 82 -10.06 4.77 -3.88
N ASP A 83 -10.94 5.78 -3.93
CA ASP A 83 -12.00 6.11 -2.96
C ASP A 83 -12.13 5.04 -1.86
N VAL A 84 -11.39 5.23 -0.76
CA VAL A 84 -11.52 4.40 0.46
C VAL A 84 -12.99 4.28 0.84
N LEU A 85 -13.78 5.32 0.54
CA LEU A 85 -15.23 5.39 0.64
C LEU A 85 -15.95 4.30 -0.15
N ARG A 86 -15.61 4.10 -1.44
CA ARG A 86 -16.25 3.08 -2.28
C ARG A 86 -15.72 1.68 -2.01
N VAL A 87 -14.44 1.49 -1.67
CA VAL A 87 -13.87 0.15 -1.42
C VAL A 87 -14.31 -0.45 -0.08
N THR A 88 -14.70 0.40 0.87
CA THR A 88 -15.20 -0.01 2.20
C THR A 88 -16.72 0.03 2.34
N GLN A 89 -17.45 0.20 1.24
CA GLN A 89 -18.92 0.28 1.28
C GLN A 89 -19.55 -0.97 0.70
N VAL A 90 -20.58 -1.48 1.37
CA VAL A 90 -21.48 -2.52 0.85
C VAL A 90 -22.88 -1.95 0.88
N THR A 91 -23.60 -2.04 -0.24
CA THR A 91 -25.00 -1.63 -0.31
C THR A 91 -25.88 -2.87 -0.45
N PHE A 92 -26.88 -3.02 0.41
CA PHE A 92 -27.88 -4.09 0.29
C PHE A 92 -29.16 -3.54 -0.31
N VAL A 93 -29.66 -4.20 -1.34
CA VAL A 93 -30.93 -3.87 -2.01
C VAL A 93 -31.84 -5.10 -2.02
N ASP A 94 -33.15 -4.90 -2.09
CA ASP A 94 -34.08 -6.01 -2.31
C ASP A 94 -33.84 -6.60 -3.71
N SER A 95 -33.89 -7.94 -3.82
CA SER A 95 -33.71 -8.64 -5.09
C SER A 95 -34.95 -8.48 -5.98
N GLU A 96 -34.72 -8.07 -7.23
CA GLU A 96 -35.74 -7.96 -8.30
C GLU A 96 -36.57 -9.25 -8.46
N GLN A 97 -35.97 -10.41 -8.19
CA GLN A 97 -36.54 -11.72 -8.48
C GLN A 97 -37.71 -12.12 -7.57
N ASP A 98 -37.90 -11.41 -6.44
CA ASP A 98 -38.97 -11.63 -5.46
C ASP A 98 -39.93 -10.43 -5.35
N ARG A 99 -39.87 -9.50 -6.32
CA ARG A 99 -40.91 -8.45 -6.52
C ARG A 99 -42.23 -9.04 -7.05
N THR A 100 -42.32 -10.37 -7.22
CA THR A 100 -43.54 -11.07 -7.58
C THR A 100 -44.55 -11.02 -6.43
N VAL A 101 -45.58 -10.21 -6.67
CA VAL A 101 -46.85 -10.10 -5.93
C VAL A 101 -47.17 -11.37 -5.16
N GLY A 102 -47.25 -11.25 -3.82
CA GLY A 102 -47.67 -12.36 -2.98
C GLY A 102 -49.04 -12.89 -3.41
N ARG A 103 -49.32 -14.17 -3.12
CA ARG A 103 -50.55 -14.89 -3.50
C ARG A 103 -51.87 -14.19 -3.08
N ASP A 104 -51.78 -13.20 -2.18
CA ASP A 104 -52.88 -12.39 -1.63
C ASP A 104 -52.99 -10.97 -2.24
N GLY A 105 -52.25 -10.66 -3.30
CA GLY A 105 -52.31 -9.34 -3.97
C GLY A 105 -51.71 -8.17 -3.18
N ARG A 106 -51.13 -8.43 -2.00
CA ARG A 106 -50.35 -7.44 -1.23
C ARG A 106 -48.88 -7.50 -1.66
N ALA A 107 -48.29 -6.35 -1.93
CA ALA A 107 -46.84 -6.23 -2.11
C ALA A 107 -46.14 -6.82 -0.88
N ALA A 108 -45.22 -7.77 -1.08
CA ALA A 108 -44.40 -8.25 0.02
C ALA A 108 -43.60 -7.05 0.56
N GLY A 109 -43.73 -6.76 1.86
CA GLY A 109 -42.98 -5.68 2.48
C GLY A 109 -41.47 -5.85 2.23
N SER A 110 -40.78 -4.72 2.07
CA SER A 110 -39.32 -4.69 1.91
C SER A 110 -38.64 -5.44 3.04
N SER A 111 -37.64 -6.25 2.72
CA SER A 111 -36.83 -6.93 3.75
C SER A 111 -35.89 -5.96 4.48
N LEU A 112 -35.70 -4.76 3.92
CA LEU A 112 -34.84 -3.70 4.40
C LEU A 112 -35.61 -2.79 5.36
N THR A 113 -35.54 -3.15 6.64
CA THR A 113 -36.20 -2.45 7.75
C THR A 113 -35.17 -1.84 8.71
N LEU A 114 -35.61 -1.00 9.65
CA LEU A 114 -34.74 -0.51 10.73
C LEU A 114 -34.12 -1.66 11.54
N ARG A 115 -34.87 -2.76 11.74
CA ARG A 115 -34.35 -3.98 12.37
C ARG A 115 -33.25 -4.64 11.53
N ALA A 116 -33.42 -4.70 10.22
CA ALA A 116 -32.40 -5.23 9.32
C ALA A 116 -31.11 -4.40 9.38
N GLN A 117 -31.23 -3.07 9.44
CA GLN A 117 -30.08 -2.19 9.67
C GLN A 117 -29.35 -2.54 10.98
N GLU A 118 -30.08 -2.74 12.09
CA GLU A 118 -29.47 -3.12 13.37
C GLU A 118 -28.79 -4.49 13.31
N SER A 119 -29.42 -5.47 12.66
CA SER A 119 -28.81 -6.80 12.45
C SER A 119 -27.48 -6.73 11.71
N VAL A 120 -27.42 -5.93 10.65
CA VAL A 120 -26.18 -5.75 9.87
C VAL A 120 -25.16 -4.91 10.64
N ALA A 121 -25.59 -3.88 11.38
CA ALA A 121 -24.73 -3.08 12.23
C ALA A 121 -24.02 -3.91 13.31
N GLY A 122 -24.60 -5.05 13.70
CA GLY A 122 -24.01 -6.01 14.64
C GLY A 122 -22.95 -6.94 14.05
N LEU A 123 -22.73 -6.94 12.74
CA LEU A 123 -21.71 -7.80 12.10
C LEU A 123 -20.29 -7.30 12.40
N ASN A 124 -19.38 -8.24 12.68
CA ASN A 124 -17.99 -7.92 12.91
C ASN A 124 -17.36 -7.30 11.66
N GLY A 125 -16.71 -6.15 11.84
CA GLY A 125 -16.11 -5.38 10.75
C GLY A 125 -17.04 -4.33 10.13
N VAL A 126 -18.29 -4.22 10.58
CA VAL A 126 -19.15 -3.07 10.25
C VAL A 126 -18.80 -1.90 11.16
N VAL A 127 -18.56 -0.73 10.57
CA VAL A 127 -18.28 0.51 11.31
C VAL A 127 -19.54 1.35 11.47
N ASP A 128 -20.38 1.41 10.44
CA ASP A 128 -21.72 2.00 10.54
C ASP A 128 -22.64 1.41 9.46
N ALA A 129 -23.94 1.45 9.71
CA ALA A 129 -24.96 1.00 8.77
C ALA A 129 -26.19 1.91 8.86
N GLY A 130 -26.74 2.24 7.70
CA GLY A 130 -27.86 3.16 7.59
C GLY A 130 -28.84 2.73 6.51
N LEU A 131 -30.12 2.71 6.88
CA LEU A 131 -31.25 2.53 5.99
C LEU A 131 -31.54 3.84 5.27
N PHE A 132 -31.69 3.76 3.95
CA PHE A 132 -31.97 4.87 3.07
C PHE A 132 -32.98 4.43 2.01
N TRP A 133 -33.85 5.33 1.56
CA TRP A 133 -34.66 5.07 0.38
C TRP A 133 -34.99 6.34 -0.39
N GLN A 134 -35.22 6.14 -1.68
CA GLN A 134 -35.74 7.15 -2.58
C GLN A 134 -37.14 6.72 -3.01
N PHE A 135 -37.98 7.69 -3.34
CA PHE A 135 -39.29 7.38 -3.89
C PHE A 135 -39.19 6.62 -5.21
N ALA A 136 -39.92 5.50 -5.30
CA ALA A 136 -39.90 4.60 -6.44
C ALA A 136 -40.26 5.29 -7.77
N ASP A 137 -41.05 6.36 -7.72
CA ASP A 137 -41.54 7.05 -8.91
C ASP A 137 -40.49 7.99 -9.52
N GLY A 138 -39.40 8.32 -8.79
CA GLY A 138 -38.39 9.31 -9.18
C GLY A 138 -38.93 10.74 -9.40
N ARG A 139 -40.23 10.96 -9.20
CA ARG A 139 -40.90 12.24 -9.42
C ARG A 139 -40.65 13.16 -8.24
N PRO A 140 -40.11 14.38 -8.45
CA PRO A 140 -39.92 15.33 -7.38
C PRO A 140 -41.28 15.70 -6.79
N GLN A 141 -41.39 15.68 -5.47
CA GLN A 141 -42.64 15.98 -4.76
C GLN A 141 -42.74 17.50 -4.57
N PRO A 142 -43.96 18.06 -4.61
CA PRO A 142 -44.14 19.48 -4.30
C PRO A 142 -43.78 19.71 -2.83
N VAL A 143 -42.70 20.44 -2.58
CA VAL A 143 -42.28 20.85 -1.24
C VAL A 143 -42.54 22.34 -1.12
N ARG A 144 -43.49 22.72 -0.25
CA ARG A 144 -43.96 24.10 -0.12
C ARG A 144 -43.39 24.77 1.11
N ARG A 145 -43.18 26.09 1.08
CA ARG A 145 -42.85 26.88 2.28
C ARG A 145 -44.06 27.42 3.02
N PHE A 146 -45.19 27.51 2.33
CA PHE A 146 -46.42 28.08 2.87
C PHE A 146 -47.57 27.08 2.69
N ARG A 147 -48.48 27.07 3.67
CA ARG A 147 -49.72 26.30 3.59
C ARG A 147 -50.69 27.07 2.70
N THR A 148 -50.89 26.63 1.47
CA THR A 148 -51.89 27.22 0.56
C THR A 148 -53.20 26.47 0.65
N GLN A 149 -54.32 27.19 0.74
CA GLN A 149 -55.65 26.66 0.46
C GLN A 149 -55.91 26.85 -1.05
N GLY A 150 -55.66 25.83 -1.88
CA GLY A 150 -55.93 25.88 -3.32
C GLY A 150 -55.18 24.82 -4.15
N PRO A 151 -55.56 24.59 -5.43
CA PRO A 151 -54.84 23.68 -6.32
C PRO A 151 -53.37 24.08 -6.43
N ALA A 152 -52.49 23.12 -6.67
CA ALA A 152 -51.05 23.36 -6.77
C ALA A 152 -50.75 24.43 -7.82
N ASP A 153 -50.35 25.61 -7.38
CA ASP A 153 -49.89 26.67 -8.26
C ASP A 153 -48.67 26.16 -9.02
N LEU A 154 -48.65 26.33 -10.35
CA LEU A 154 -47.66 25.77 -11.29
C LEU A 154 -46.21 26.27 -11.03
N SER A 155 -46.04 27.19 -10.09
CA SER A 155 -44.81 27.80 -9.61
C SER A 155 -44.25 27.18 -8.32
N THR A 156 -44.86 26.12 -7.79
CA THR A 156 -44.35 25.42 -6.60
C THR A 156 -43.05 24.68 -6.94
N PRO A 157 -41.91 24.97 -6.27
CA PRO A 157 -40.69 24.21 -6.48
C PRO A 157 -40.91 22.75 -6.06
N SER A 158 -40.69 21.81 -6.99
CA SER A 158 -40.66 20.39 -6.69
C SER A 158 -39.24 20.02 -6.27
N LEU A 159 -39.12 19.31 -5.15
CA LEU A 159 -37.84 18.81 -4.66
C LEU A 159 -37.88 17.29 -4.60
N PRO A 160 -36.78 16.62 -4.94
CA PRO A 160 -36.59 15.23 -4.55
C PRO A 160 -36.77 15.07 -3.04
N LEU A 161 -37.47 14.02 -2.65
CA LEU A 161 -37.54 13.58 -1.27
C LEU A 161 -36.68 12.34 -1.12
N ASN A 162 -35.78 12.39 -0.14
CA ASN A 162 -35.04 11.24 0.32
C ASN A 162 -35.54 10.88 1.70
N VAL A 163 -35.40 9.61 2.06
CA VAL A 163 -35.66 9.17 3.41
C VAL A 163 -34.43 8.44 3.91
N ALA A 164 -34.03 8.77 5.13
CA ALA A 164 -32.83 8.26 5.74
C ALA A 164 -33.10 8.02 7.22
N SER A 165 -32.60 6.91 7.74
CA SER A 165 -32.43 6.74 9.18
C SER A 165 -31.47 7.76 9.73
N ALA A 166 -31.58 8.06 11.03
CA ALA A 166 -30.61 8.94 11.70
C ALA A 166 -29.16 8.45 11.48
N ARG A 167 -28.96 7.12 11.47
CA ARG A 167 -27.66 6.47 11.20
C ARG A 167 -27.22 6.54 9.74
N ALA A 168 -28.13 6.63 8.78
CA ALA A 168 -27.73 6.78 7.38
C ALA A 168 -27.06 8.13 7.10
N LEU A 169 -27.46 9.20 7.80
CA LEU A 169 -26.80 10.50 7.66
C LEU A 169 -25.36 10.48 8.20
N THR A 170 -25.11 9.75 9.30
CA THR A 170 -23.74 9.55 9.83
C THR A 170 -22.93 8.59 8.97
N THR A 171 -23.56 7.53 8.45
CA THR A 171 -22.94 6.56 7.55
C THR A 171 -22.45 7.24 6.27
N ASN A 172 -23.26 8.15 5.71
CA ASN A 172 -22.92 8.95 4.53
C ASN A 172 -21.99 10.14 4.80
N ARG A 173 -21.52 10.32 6.04
CA ARG A 173 -20.65 11.42 6.48
C ARG A 173 -21.18 12.80 6.07
N ALA A 174 -22.48 13.02 6.26
CA ALA A 174 -23.10 14.29 5.92
C ALA A 174 -22.47 15.45 6.72
N VAL A 175 -21.93 16.44 6.01
CA VAL A 175 -21.35 17.64 6.63
C VAL A 175 -22.44 18.70 6.78
N VAL A 176 -22.72 19.04 8.03
CA VAL A 176 -23.69 20.09 8.37
C VAL A 176 -23.07 21.46 8.12
N VAL A 177 -23.71 22.26 7.28
CA VAL A 177 -23.36 23.67 7.05
C VAL A 177 -24.05 24.56 8.09
N GLN A 178 -25.30 24.21 8.45
CA GLN A 178 -26.08 24.96 9.41
C GLN A 178 -27.04 24.07 10.19
N GLY A 179 -27.25 24.36 11.47
CA GLY A 179 -28.18 23.60 12.32
C GLY A 179 -27.58 22.27 12.78
N ARG A 180 -28.36 21.19 12.71
CA ARG A 180 -27.96 19.84 13.09
C ARG A 180 -28.66 18.78 12.24
N LEU A 181 -28.11 17.57 12.23
CA LEU A 181 -28.82 16.38 11.71
C LEU A 181 -29.91 15.97 12.71
N PHE A 182 -30.93 15.25 12.25
CA PHE A 182 -31.84 14.55 13.16
C PHE A 182 -31.14 13.32 13.76
N ASP A 183 -31.46 13.02 15.01
CA ASP A 183 -30.90 11.90 15.77
C ASP A 183 -31.93 10.80 16.00
N ALA A 184 -31.48 9.66 16.54
CA ALA A 184 -32.36 8.54 16.85
C ALA A 184 -33.49 8.95 17.81
N GLY A 185 -33.24 9.85 18.77
CA GLY A 185 -34.28 10.31 19.70
C GLY A 185 -35.37 11.16 19.06
N MET A 186 -35.10 11.85 17.94
CA MET A 186 -36.12 12.50 17.12
C MET A 186 -36.90 11.48 16.30
N GLU A 187 -36.21 10.47 15.75
CA GLU A 187 -36.82 9.39 14.98
C GLU A 187 -37.77 8.54 15.84
N ASP A 188 -37.36 8.16 17.06
CA ASP A 188 -38.13 7.39 18.05
C ASP A 188 -39.39 8.11 18.53
N ARG A 189 -39.37 9.45 18.56
CA ARG A 189 -40.53 10.28 18.94
C ARG A 189 -41.42 10.64 17.76
N HIS A 190 -41.14 10.10 16.56
CA HIS A 190 -41.80 10.46 15.31
C HIS A 190 -41.82 11.99 15.09
N ALA A 191 -40.71 12.66 15.43
CA ALA A 191 -40.61 14.10 15.29
C ALA A 191 -40.65 14.48 13.81
N ARG A 192 -41.56 15.38 13.44
CA ARG A 192 -41.74 15.87 12.07
C ARG A 192 -40.64 16.87 11.71
N VAL A 193 -39.43 16.34 11.50
CA VAL A 193 -38.22 17.11 11.19
C VAL A 193 -37.64 16.69 9.86
N GLY A 194 -36.79 17.54 9.27
CA GLY A 194 -36.10 17.23 8.03
C GLY A 194 -34.79 17.99 7.88
N VAL A 195 -33.91 17.48 7.02
CA VAL A 195 -32.63 18.10 6.68
C VAL A 195 -32.63 18.42 5.20
N LEU A 196 -32.26 19.66 4.85
CA LEU A 196 -32.17 20.09 3.46
C LEU A 196 -30.75 19.97 2.93
N GLY A 197 -30.60 19.51 1.70
CA GLY A 197 -29.35 19.72 0.97
C GLY A 197 -29.11 21.20 0.66
N VAL A 198 -27.86 21.63 0.54
CA VAL A 198 -27.49 23.03 0.29
C VAL A 198 -28.11 23.58 -1.00
N VAL A 199 -28.28 22.75 -2.02
CA VAL A 199 -28.95 23.16 -3.28
C VAL A 199 -30.45 23.28 -3.05
N ALA A 200 -31.08 22.33 -2.35
CA ALA A 200 -32.49 22.39 -1.99
C ALA A 200 -32.84 23.61 -1.11
N ALA A 201 -31.99 23.91 -0.13
CA ALA A 201 -32.13 25.05 0.75
C ALA A 201 -32.07 26.38 -0.02
N ARG A 202 -31.15 26.50 -0.99
CA ARG A 202 -31.06 27.68 -1.88
C ARG A 202 -32.30 27.81 -2.77
N SER A 203 -32.76 26.72 -3.38
CA SER A 203 -33.95 26.72 -4.23
C SER A 203 -35.22 27.12 -3.47
N LEU A 204 -35.31 26.76 -2.19
CA LEU A 204 -36.41 27.19 -1.31
C LEU A 204 -36.18 28.59 -0.71
N GLY A 205 -35.00 29.18 -0.81
CA GLY A 205 -34.67 30.43 -0.13
C GLY A 205 -34.61 30.28 1.40
N VAL A 206 -34.20 29.10 1.88
CA VAL A 206 -33.88 28.83 3.29
C VAL A 206 -32.41 29.19 3.52
N THR A 207 -32.17 30.38 4.08
CA THR A 207 -30.83 30.91 4.34
C THR A 207 -30.40 30.78 5.80
N ARG A 208 -31.35 30.53 6.73
CA ARG A 208 -31.07 30.27 8.13
C ARG A 208 -32.01 29.24 8.73
N VAL A 209 -31.50 28.44 9.67
CA VAL A 209 -32.22 27.31 10.31
C VAL A 209 -32.50 27.55 11.80
N ASP A 210 -31.92 28.58 12.39
CA ASP A 210 -32.06 28.97 13.81
C ASP A 210 -33.52 29.23 14.23
N ARG A 211 -34.36 29.65 13.29
CA ARG A 211 -35.79 29.90 13.52
C ARG A 211 -36.70 28.70 13.27
N GLY A 212 -36.13 27.52 12.98
CA GLY A 212 -36.89 26.30 12.66
C GLY A 212 -37.84 26.48 11.47
N PRO A 213 -37.34 26.83 10.28
CA PRO A 213 -38.20 27.07 9.12
C PRO A 213 -39.00 25.80 8.79
N VAL A 214 -40.30 25.98 8.52
CA VAL A 214 -41.21 24.88 8.22
C VAL A 214 -41.37 24.75 6.71
N VAL A 215 -41.32 23.50 6.22
CA VAL A 215 -41.69 23.12 4.86
C VAL A 215 -42.84 22.14 4.93
N TYR A 216 -43.69 22.13 3.92
CA TYR A 216 -44.87 21.28 3.85
C TYR A 216 -44.64 20.19 2.81
N VAL A 217 -44.82 18.94 3.24
CA VAL A 217 -44.80 17.74 2.41
C VAL A 217 -46.16 17.05 2.57
N ARG A 218 -46.91 16.87 1.47
CA ARG A 218 -48.31 16.36 1.51
C ARG A 218 -49.18 17.06 2.59
N ASP A 219 -49.13 18.40 2.62
CA ASP A 219 -49.81 19.25 3.61
C ASP A 219 -49.43 19.05 5.09
N THR A 220 -48.41 18.23 5.34
CA THR A 220 -47.85 18.04 6.68
C THR A 220 -46.67 18.98 6.92
N PRO A 221 -46.67 19.77 8.02
CA PRO A 221 -45.55 20.62 8.38
C PRO A 221 -44.35 19.78 8.86
N ILE A 222 -43.20 20.02 8.24
CA ILE A 222 -41.90 19.45 8.57
C ILE A 222 -40.97 20.59 8.98
N THR A 223 -40.40 20.51 10.19
CA THR A 223 -39.45 21.50 10.68
C THR A 223 -38.06 21.20 10.15
N VAL A 224 -37.46 22.13 9.42
CA VAL A 224 -36.07 21.98 8.95
C VAL A 224 -35.13 22.23 10.13
N VAL A 225 -34.33 21.22 10.49
CA VAL A 225 -33.39 21.26 11.62
C VAL A 225 -31.94 21.46 11.21
N GLY A 226 -31.62 21.22 9.94
CA GLY A 226 -30.28 21.47 9.42
C GLY A 226 -30.19 21.55 7.90
N VAL A 227 -29.06 22.05 7.43
CA VAL A 227 -28.66 22.08 6.02
C VAL A 227 -27.34 21.34 5.85
N VAL A 228 -27.28 20.39 4.92
CA VAL A 228 -26.08 19.61 4.59
C VAL A 228 -25.43 20.12 3.30
N GLY A 229 -24.11 20.32 3.35
CA GLY A 229 -23.36 20.95 2.24
C GLY A 229 -22.46 20.02 1.47
N ASP A 230 -22.08 18.90 2.08
CA ASP A 230 -21.24 17.88 1.45
C ASP A 230 -21.68 16.52 1.95
N VAL A 231 -21.73 15.56 1.02
CA VAL A 231 -22.07 14.17 1.29
C VAL A 231 -21.08 13.33 0.49
N GLN A 232 -20.19 12.64 1.19
CA GLN A 232 -19.08 11.92 0.57
C GLN A 232 -19.53 10.70 -0.26
N ILE A 233 -20.73 10.17 0.02
CA ILE A 233 -21.20 8.89 -0.54
C ILE A 233 -22.30 9.07 -1.60
N SER A 234 -23.21 10.04 -1.44
CA SER A 234 -24.31 10.25 -2.39
C SER A 234 -24.66 11.72 -2.57
N GLY A 235 -24.39 12.24 -3.77
CA GLY A 235 -24.68 13.62 -4.16
C GLY A 235 -26.18 13.94 -4.31
N THR A 236 -27.05 12.93 -4.33
CA THR A 236 -28.52 13.11 -4.45
C THR A 236 -29.15 13.68 -3.18
N MET A 237 -28.42 13.74 -2.06
CA MET A 237 -28.88 14.42 -0.86
C MET A 237 -28.76 15.95 -0.96
N LEU A 238 -27.85 16.47 -1.81
CA LEU A 238 -27.55 17.90 -1.87
C LEU A 238 -28.70 18.72 -2.49
N ASN A 239 -29.52 18.10 -3.34
CA ASN A 239 -30.67 18.71 -3.99
C ASN A 239 -32.02 18.23 -3.43
N ALA A 240 -32.03 17.47 -2.33
CA ALA A 240 -33.23 16.88 -1.76
C ALA A 240 -33.58 17.42 -0.37
N LEU A 241 -34.83 17.22 0.05
CA LEU A 241 -35.23 17.20 1.45
C LEU A 241 -35.15 15.77 1.96
N THR A 242 -34.37 15.55 3.02
CA THR A 242 -34.22 14.24 3.66
C THR A 242 -35.07 14.18 4.91
N LEU A 243 -35.95 13.18 4.99
CA LEU A 243 -36.85 12.93 6.12
C LEU A 243 -36.38 11.71 6.94
N PRO A 244 -36.70 11.65 8.25
CA PRO A 244 -36.58 10.44 9.05
C PRO A 244 -37.49 9.33 8.53
N THR A 245 -37.10 8.09 8.79
CA THR A 245 -37.84 6.89 8.36
C THR A 245 -39.26 6.86 8.90
N THR A 246 -39.43 7.17 10.19
CA THR A 246 -40.73 7.18 10.87
C THR A 246 -41.66 8.27 10.36
N THR A 247 -41.13 9.46 10.05
CA THR A 247 -41.91 10.55 9.45
C THR A 247 -42.39 10.18 8.04
N ALA A 248 -41.58 9.46 7.28
CA ALA A 248 -41.96 8.97 5.96
C ALA A 248 -43.06 7.90 6.04
N GLU A 249 -42.94 6.96 6.98
CA GLU A 249 -43.96 5.94 7.23
C GLU A 249 -45.31 6.57 7.66
N ASP A 250 -45.30 7.55 8.56
CA ASP A 250 -46.49 8.32 8.97
C ASP A 250 -47.18 9.03 7.79
N LEU A 251 -46.41 9.43 6.79
CA LEU A 251 -46.88 10.13 5.59
C LEU A 251 -47.26 9.18 4.45
N GLY A 252 -47.14 7.85 4.65
CA GLY A 252 -47.34 6.84 3.62
C GLY A 252 -46.38 7.02 2.44
N LEU A 253 -45.12 7.35 2.74
CA LEU A 253 -44.04 7.56 1.79
C LEU A 253 -43.18 6.29 1.74
N ASP A 254 -43.43 5.45 0.75
CA ASP A 254 -42.64 4.24 0.50
C ASP A 254 -41.82 4.38 -0.78
N GLY A 255 -40.79 3.55 -0.91
CA GLY A 255 -39.86 3.66 -2.01
C GLY A 255 -38.87 2.51 -2.09
N GLU A 256 -37.90 2.67 -2.98
CA GLU A 256 -36.83 1.69 -3.13
C GLU A 256 -35.82 1.84 -1.99
N ARG A 257 -35.81 0.84 -1.12
CA ARG A 257 -34.98 0.82 0.08
C ARG A 257 -33.62 0.21 -0.22
N GLU A 258 -32.61 0.77 0.43
CA GLU A 258 -31.25 0.25 0.46
C GLU A 258 -30.66 0.41 1.86
N ILE A 259 -29.83 -0.54 2.27
CA ILE A 259 -29.01 -0.41 3.48
C ILE A 259 -27.58 -0.17 3.02
N ILE A 260 -27.07 1.02 3.32
CA ILE A 260 -25.69 1.40 3.06
C ILE A 260 -24.87 1.03 4.30
N VAL A 261 -23.80 0.28 4.10
CA VAL A 261 -22.93 -0.19 5.18
C VAL A 261 -21.50 0.21 4.92
N ARG A 262 -20.90 0.86 5.91
CA ARG A 262 -19.48 1.19 5.93
C ARG A 262 -18.73 0.15 6.75
N THR A 263 -17.67 -0.38 6.16
CA THR A 263 -16.92 -1.52 6.68
C THR A 263 -15.49 -1.13 7.05
N ALA A 264 -14.85 -1.95 7.87
CA ALA A 264 -13.41 -1.88 8.05
C ALA A 264 -12.70 -2.33 6.75
N PRO A 265 -11.50 -1.80 6.46
CA PRO A 265 -10.72 -2.23 5.29
C PRO A 265 -10.59 -3.76 5.23
N GLY A 266 -10.95 -4.36 4.08
CA GLY A 266 -10.91 -5.81 3.86
C GLY A 266 -12.15 -6.60 4.32
N ALA A 267 -13.07 -5.99 5.07
CA ALA A 267 -14.26 -6.69 5.58
C ALA A 267 -15.46 -6.69 4.60
N ALA A 268 -15.43 -5.85 3.56
CA ALA A 268 -16.56 -5.65 2.63
C ALA A 268 -17.08 -6.94 1.99
N GLN A 269 -16.20 -7.82 1.50
CA GLN A 269 -16.62 -9.09 0.86
C GLN A 269 -17.24 -10.07 1.87
N THR A 270 -16.65 -10.17 3.06
CA THR A 270 -17.20 -11.03 4.14
C THR A 270 -18.58 -10.55 4.57
N ILE A 271 -18.75 -9.23 4.71
CA ILE A 271 -20.03 -8.61 5.07
C ILE A 271 -21.05 -8.76 3.94
N ALA A 272 -20.64 -8.68 2.68
CA ALA A 272 -21.52 -8.92 1.55
C ALA A 272 -22.05 -10.37 1.51
N GLY A 273 -21.23 -11.35 1.91
CA GLY A 273 -21.64 -12.75 2.03
C GLY A 273 -22.53 -13.03 3.24
N GLN A 274 -22.30 -12.35 4.38
CA GLN A 274 -23.05 -12.57 5.62
C GLN A 274 -24.31 -11.71 5.74
N GLY A 275 -24.31 -10.52 5.14
CA GLY A 275 -25.37 -9.52 5.24
C GLY A 275 -26.75 -10.02 4.83
N PRO A 276 -26.93 -10.77 3.71
CA PRO A 276 -28.24 -11.29 3.34
C PRO A 276 -28.84 -12.21 4.41
N PHE A 277 -28.01 -13.02 5.09
CA PHE A 277 -28.45 -13.89 6.19
C PHE A 277 -28.77 -13.09 7.47
N ALA A 278 -28.10 -11.97 7.71
CA ALA A 278 -28.39 -11.08 8.83
C ALA A 278 -29.68 -10.27 8.62
N ILE A 279 -29.94 -9.84 7.38
CA ILE A 279 -31.13 -9.05 7.00
C ILE A 279 -32.37 -9.95 6.95
N SER A 280 -32.29 -11.09 6.26
CA SER A 280 -33.41 -12.00 6.04
C SER A 280 -32.98 -13.46 6.31
N PRO A 281 -32.98 -13.90 7.59
CA PRO A 281 -32.53 -15.24 7.96
C PRO A 281 -33.34 -16.37 7.29
N LEU A 282 -34.64 -16.14 7.07
CA LEU A 282 -35.57 -17.12 6.49
C LEU A 282 -35.52 -17.16 4.96
N ALA A 283 -35.05 -16.08 4.32
CA ALA A 283 -35.02 -15.96 2.86
C ALA A 283 -33.87 -15.03 2.43
N PRO A 284 -32.60 -15.44 2.56
CA PRO A 284 -31.45 -14.60 2.26
C PRO A 284 -31.38 -14.21 0.77
N GLY A 285 -31.94 -15.02 -0.14
CA GLY A 285 -32.01 -14.71 -1.57
C GLY A 285 -32.89 -13.51 -1.93
N ARG A 286 -33.66 -12.96 -0.98
CA ARG A 286 -34.42 -11.72 -1.15
C ARG A 286 -33.57 -10.46 -1.11
N VAL A 287 -32.31 -10.58 -0.71
CA VAL A 287 -31.40 -9.45 -0.52
C VAL A 287 -30.17 -9.65 -1.38
N THR A 288 -29.86 -8.65 -2.19
CA THR A 288 -28.65 -8.63 -3.01
C THR A 288 -27.64 -7.69 -2.37
N ALA A 289 -26.42 -8.20 -2.14
CA ALA A 289 -25.31 -7.41 -1.66
C ALA A 289 -24.50 -6.86 -2.85
N LEU A 290 -24.46 -5.54 -2.98
CA LEU A 290 -23.62 -4.81 -3.92
C LEU A 290 -22.31 -4.45 -3.20
N ALA A 291 -21.31 -5.32 -3.35
CA ALA A 291 -19.96 -5.08 -2.88
C ALA A 291 -19.08 -4.52 -4.01
N PRO A 292 -17.99 -3.79 -3.68
CA PRO A 292 -17.04 -3.33 -4.68
C PRO A 292 -16.43 -4.56 -5.37
N PRO A 293 -16.24 -4.55 -6.71
CA PRO A 293 -15.65 -5.69 -7.39
C PRO A 293 -14.26 -5.97 -6.81
N ASP A 294 -13.97 -7.23 -6.52
CA ASP A 294 -12.71 -7.69 -5.93
C ASP A 294 -11.56 -7.63 -6.95
N SER A 295 -11.25 -6.42 -7.37
CA SER A 295 -10.15 -6.10 -8.28
C SER A 295 -8.79 -6.10 -7.56
N SER A 296 -8.78 -6.33 -6.25
CA SER A 296 -7.57 -6.43 -5.44
C SER A 296 -6.68 -7.58 -5.92
N LEU A 297 -7.29 -8.74 -6.24
CA LEU A 297 -6.57 -9.92 -6.71
C LEU A 297 -5.89 -9.69 -8.05
N LEU A 298 -6.64 -9.19 -9.05
CA LEU A 298 -6.09 -8.92 -10.38
C LEU A 298 -5.01 -7.83 -10.34
N ARG A 299 -5.21 -6.78 -9.55
CA ARG A 299 -4.21 -5.71 -9.37
C ARG A 299 -2.95 -6.21 -8.67
N ASN A 300 -3.09 -6.97 -7.59
CA ASN A 300 -1.96 -7.57 -6.88
C ASN A 300 -1.16 -8.48 -7.82
N GLN A 301 -1.84 -9.23 -8.67
CA GLN A 301 -1.20 -10.08 -9.68
C GLN A 301 -0.43 -9.26 -10.72
N VAL A 302 -1.04 -8.21 -11.29
CA VAL A 302 -0.38 -7.32 -12.26
C VAL A 302 0.83 -6.61 -11.62
N GLN A 303 0.66 -6.04 -10.43
CA GLN A 303 1.73 -5.31 -9.75
C GLN A 303 2.87 -6.24 -9.30
N SER A 304 2.55 -7.45 -8.84
CA SER A 304 3.56 -8.47 -8.56
C SER A 304 4.34 -8.85 -9.82
N SER A 305 3.65 -8.97 -10.96
CA SER A 305 4.28 -9.32 -12.25
C SER A 305 5.18 -8.20 -12.77
N LEU A 306 4.78 -6.94 -12.62
CA LEU A 306 5.64 -5.80 -12.95
C LEU A 306 6.84 -5.71 -12.00
N THR A 307 6.62 -5.94 -10.71
CA THR A 307 7.71 -5.92 -9.70
C THR A 307 8.74 -7.01 -10.00
N SER A 308 8.30 -8.24 -10.35
CA SER A 308 9.22 -9.33 -10.69
C SER A 308 10.01 -9.05 -11.95
N LEU A 309 9.39 -8.46 -12.97
CA LEU A 309 10.06 -8.04 -14.21
C LEU A 309 11.12 -6.96 -13.94
N LEU A 310 10.77 -5.92 -13.18
CA LEU A 310 11.70 -4.86 -12.80
C LEU A 310 12.85 -5.39 -11.93
N LEU A 311 12.57 -6.29 -10.98
CA LEU A 311 13.60 -6.95 -10.19
C LEU A 311 14.53 -7.80 -11.05
N ALA A 312 14.02 -8.49 -12.08
CA ALA A 312 14.86 -9.22 -13.03
C ALA A 312 15.81 -8.27 -13.78
N LEU A 313 15.32 -7.11 -14.24
CA LEU A 313 16.15 -6.07 -14.86
C LEU A 313 17.21 -5.54 -13.89
N ALA A 314 16.86 -5.34 -12.62
CA ALA A 314 17.80 -4.87 -11.60
C ALA A 314 18.89 -5.91 -11.29
N LEU A 315 18.55 -7.20 -11.28
CA LEU A 315 19.53 -8.28 -11.16
C LEU A 315 20.48 -8.34 -12.36
N ILE A 316 19.98 -8.10 -13.57
CA ILE A 316 20.82 -7.98 -14.78
C ILE A 316 21.77 -6.78 -14.65
N ALA A 317 21.27 -5.62 -14.22
CA ALA A 317 22.11 -4.45 -13.99
C ALA A 317 23.20 -4.71 -12.93
N LEU A 318 22.87 -5.41 -11.85
CA LEU A 318 23.84 -5.84 -10.83
C LEU A 318 24.88 -6.82 -11.42
N ALA A 319 24.46 -7.77 -12.27
CA ALA A 319 25.36 -8.70 -12.94
C ALA A 319 26.36 -7.98 -13.86
N ILE A 320 25.91 -6.97 -14.61
CA ILE A 320 26.80 -6.10 -15.41
C ILE A 320 27.82 -5.41 -14.49
N GLY A 321 27.39 -4.94 -13.32
CA GLY A 321 28.29 -4.38 -12.32
C GLY A 321 29.34 -5.38 -11.80
N VAL A 322 28.95 -6.64 -11.55
CA VAL A 322 29.87 -7.72 -11.16
C VAL A 322 30.93 -7.94 -12.24
N VAL A 323 30.55 -7.97 -13.52
CA VAL A 323 31.49 -8.12 -14.63
C VAL A 323 32.44 -6.92 -14.72
N ALA A 324 31.95 -5.70 -14.54
CA ALA A 324 32.78 -4.50 -14.53
C ALA A 324 33.84 -4.55 -13.42
N ILE A 325 33.44 -4.88 -12.19
CA ILE A 325 34.37 -5.04 -11.06
C ILE A 325 35.39 -6.13 -11.36
N THR A 326 34.95 -7.26 -11.91
CA THR A 326 35.84 -8.38 -12.27
C THR A 326 36.95 -7.92 -13.22
N ASN A 327 36.61 -7.18 -14.28
CA ASN A 327 37.57 -6.74 -15.28
C ASN A 327 38.60 -5.76 -14.72
N VAL A 328 38.16 -4.77 -13.94
CA VAL A 328 39.06 -3.77 -13.37
C VAL A 328 39.93 -4.37 -12.27
N THR A 329 39.39 -5.23 -11.42
CA THR A 329 40.18 -5.94 -10.40
C THR A 329 41.19 -6.88 -11.05
N LEU A 330 40.83 -7.56 -12.14
CA LEU A 330 41.77 -8.36 -12.92
C LEU A 330 42.91 -7.49 -13.50
N LEU A 331 42.57 -6.36 -14.10
CA LEU A 331 43.56 -5.41 -14.62
C LEU A 331 44.49 -4.90 -13.50
N ALA A 332 43.94 -4.58 -12.32
CA ALA A 332 44.71 -4.14 -11.17
C ALA A 332 45.70 -5.22 -10.69
N VAL A 333 45.28 -6.49 -10.66
CA VAL A 333 46.16 -7.63 -10.34
C VAL A 333 47.29 -7.77 -11.35
N MET A 334 47.01 -7.53 -12.64
CA MET A 334 48.05 -7.59 -13.69
C MET A 334 49.05 -6.44 -13.59
N GLN A 335 48.61 -5.23 -13.23
CA GLN A 335 49.49 -4.07 -13.03
C GLN A 335 50.41 -4.24 -11.81
N ARG A 336 49.94 -4.90 -10.74
CA ARG A 336 50.73 -5.14 -9.51
C ARG A 336 51.39 -6.53 -9.48
N ARG A 337 51.65 -7.13 -10.64
CA ARG A 337 52.18 -8.51 -10.75
C ARG A 337 53.54 -8.68 -10.07
N SER A 338 54.45 -7.72 -10.23
CA SER A 338 55.80 -7.73 -9.62
C SER A 338 55.73 -7.70 -8.09
N GLU A 339 54.86 -6.85 -7.52
CA GLU A 339 54.59 -6.78 -6.07
C GLU A 339 54.04 -8.10 -5.52
N ILE A 340 53.09 -8.71 -6.23
CA ILE A 340 52.52 -10.02 -5.85
C ILE A 340 53.61 -11.11 -5.92
N GLY A 341 54.48 -11.07 -6.94
CA GLY A 341 55.61 -11.97 -7.08
C GLY A 341 56.61 -11.86 -5.94
N LEU A 342 56.97 -10.63 -5.55
CA LEU A 342 57.86 -10.36 -4.43
C LEU A 342 57.27 -10.86 -3.10
N ARG A 343 55.99 -10.60 -2.84
CA ARG A 343 55.29 -11.14 -1.66
C ARG A 343 55.35 -12.66 -1.61
N ARG A 344 55.21 -13.33 -2.75
CA ARG A 344 55.31 -14.79 -2.84
C ARG A 344 56.75 -15.30 -2.66
N ALA A 345 57.74 -14.57 -3.16
CA ALA A 345 59.15 -14.89 -2.94
C ALA A 345 59.52 -14.82 -1.45
N MET A 346 58.94 -13.87 -0.71
CA MET A 346 59.09 -13.74 0.74
C MET A 346 58.22 -14.72 1.56
N GLY A 347 57.60 -15.72 0.92
CA GLY A 347 56.89 -16.80 1.62
C GLY A 347 55.38 -16.61 1.80
N ALA A 348 54.74 -15.61 1.16
CA ALA A 348 53.28 -15.48 1.21
C ALA A 348 52.58 -16.68 0.55
N ALA A 349 51.71 -17.35 1.31
CA ALA A 349 50.92 -18.47 0.79
C ALA A 349 49.91 -17.98 -0.28
N PRO A 350 49.58 -18.80 -1.31
CA PRO A 350 48.61 -18.42 -2.35
C PRO A 350 47.26 -17.98 -1.79
N ARG A 351 46.82 -18.59 -0.69
CA ARG A 351 45.59 -18.22 0.02
C ARG A 351 45.61 -16.81 0.61
N HIS A 352 46.78 -16.29 1.01
CA HIS A 352 46.89 -14.91 1.53
C HIS A 352 46.67 -13.90 0.41
N ILE A 353 47.21 -14.18 -0.79
CA ILE A 353 46.99 -13.36 -1.98
C ILE A 353 45.51 -13.42 -2.41
N ALA A 354 44.91 -14.61 -2.40
CA ALA A 354 43.48 -14.75 -2.70
C ALA A 354 42.61 -13.94 -1.72
N LEU A 355 42.92 -14.03 -0.42
CA LEU A 355 42.15 -13.37 0.62
C LEU A 355 42.27 -11.85 0.51
N LEU A 356 43.45 -11.32 0.22
CA LEU A 356 43.66 -9.89 -0.05
C LEU A 356 42.75 -9.38 -1.19
N VAL A 357 42.78 -10.05 -2.34
CA VAL A 357 41.99 -9.66 -3.51
C VAL A 357 40.49 -9.79 -3.24
N LEU A 358 40.06 -10.86 -2.57
CA LEU A 358 38.68 -11.06 -2.17
C LEU A 358 38.21 -9.98 -1.19
N THR A 359 39.04 -9.60 -0.21
CA THR A 359 38.69 -8.55 0.75
C THR A 359 38.65 -7.17 0.10
N GLU A 360 39.52 -6.88 -0.88
CA GLU A 360 39.49 -5.62 -1.64
C GLU A 360 38.21 -5.53 -2.48
N ALA A 361 37.83 -6.62 -3.16
CA ALA A 361 36.60 -6.68 -3.94
C ALA A 361 35.34 -6.63 -3.05
N ALA A 362 35.34 -7.34 -1.92
CA ALA A 362 34.24 -7.31 -0.95
C ALA A 362 34.07 -5.93 -0.32
N ALA A 363 35.16 -5.26 0.07
CA ALA A 363 35.11 -3.91 0.61
C ALA A 363 34.54 -2.91 -0.41
N THR A 364 34.99 -3.01 -1.67
CA THR A 364 34.48 -2.18 -2.77
C THR A 364 32.98 -2.42 -2.98
N GLY A 365 32.54 -3.69 -3.00
CA GLY A 365 31.13 -4.05 -3.12
C GLY A 365 30.29 -3.59 -1.92
N THR A 366 30.84 -3.62 -0.70
CA THR A 366 30.18 -3.13 0.52
C THR A 366 29.92 -1.62 0.43
N ILE A 367 30.95 -0.86 0.06
CA ILE A 367 30.85 0.60 -0.13
C ILE A 367 29.83 0.90 -1.24
N GLY A 368 29.89 0.16 -2.35
CA GLY A 368 28.91 0.27 -3.43
C GLY A 368 27.48 -0.06 -2.97
N GLY A 369 27.32 -1.04 -2.09
CA GLY A 369 26.03 -1.41 -1.50
C GLY A 369 25.44 -0.32 -0.62
N PHE A 370 26.25 0.32 0.25
CA PHE A 370 25.80 1.48 1.03
C PHE A 370 25.45 2.68 0.16
N ALA A 371 26.34 3.05 -0.78
CA ALA A 371 26.08 4.16 -1.68
C ALA A 371 24.86 3.91 -2.58
N GLY A 372 24.68 2.67 -3.06
CA GLY A 372 23.49 2.25 -3.80
C GLY A 372 22.23 2.30 -2.94
N ALA A 373 22.28 1.85 -1.70
CA ALA A 373 21.15 1.93 -0.77
C ALA A 373 20.72 3.38 -0.50
N SER A 374 21.67 4.28 -0.27
CA SER A 374 21.41 5.70 -0.10
C SER A 374 20.79 6.32 -1.35
N LEU A 375 21.34 6.02 -2.53
CA LEU A 375 20.83 6.55 -3.80
C LEU A 375 19.44 6.00 -4.15
N GLY A 376 19.21 4.71 -3.87
CA GLY A 376 17.89 4.10 -4.04
C GLY A 376 16.85 4.69 -3.09
N THR A 377 17.20 4.86 -1.81
CA THR A 377 16.32 5.49 -0.81
C THR A 377 16.00 6.94 -1.18
N LEU A 378 16.99 7.69 -1.65
CA LEU A 378 16.80 9.05 -2.16
C LEU A 378 15.85 9.07 -3.36
N THR A 379 15.99 8.10 -4.28
CA THR A 379 15.09 7.97 -5.44
C THR A 379 13.65 7.73 -4.99
N VAL A 380 13.43 6.85 -4.01
CA VAL A 380 12.10 6.60 -3.44
C VAL A 380 11.54 7.87 -2.82
N ALA A 381 12.32 8.58 -2.01
CA ALA A 381 11.88 9.81 -1.34
C ALA A 381 11.52 10.92 -2.35
N VAL A 382 12.35 11.13 -3.37
CA VAL A 382 12.12 12.14 -4.42
C VAL A 382 10.86 11.82 -5.22
N VAL A 383 10.69 10.58 -5.65
CA VAL A 383 9.51 10.17 -6.43
C VAL A 383 8.25 10.23 -5.59
N ALA A 384 8.31 9.78 -4.32
CA ALA A 384 7.18 9.84 -3.39
C ALA A 384 6.75 11.30 -3.16
N ALA A 385 7.70 12.20 -2.89
CA ALA A 385 7.43 13.62 -2.73
C ALA A 385 6.83 14.26 -4.00
N ALA A 386 7.39 13.95 -5.18
CA ALA A 386 6.89 14.46 -6.46
C ALA A 386 5.48 13.96 -6.80
N LYS A 387 5.08 12.80 -6.27
CA LYS A 387 3.75 12.20 -6.47
C LYS A 387 2.77 12.46 -5.31
N GLY A 388 3.21 13.08 -4.22
CA GLY A 388 2.40 13.27 -3.01
C GLY A 388 2.08 11.96 -2.28
N TRP A 389 2.92 10.93 -2.42
CA TRP A 389 2.72 9.62 -1.81
C TRP A 389 3.52 9.49 -0.51
N PRO A 390 3.00 8.78 0.52
CA PRO A 390 3.79 8.48 1.72
C PRO A 390 4.90 7.48 1.37
N PRO A 391 6.20 7.81 1.52
CA PRO A 391 7.27 6.89 1.18
C PRO A 391 7.26 5.68 2.13
N VAL A 392 7.14 4.48 1.57
CA VAL A 392 7.19 3.22 2.33
C VAL A 392 8.44 2.46 1.93
N LEU A 393 9.30 2.20 2.92
CA LEU A 393 10.53 1.44 2.75
C LEU A 393 10.64 0.40 3.87
N ASP A 394 10.78 -0.87 3.49
CA ASP A 394 11.00 -1.95 4.43
C ASP A 394 12.43 -1.87 5.01
N PRO A 395 12.60 -1.80 6.35
CA PRO A 395 13.91 -1.79 6.99
C PRO A 395 14.81 -2.97 6.58
N MET A 396 14.22 -4.13 6.24
CA MET A 396 14.99 -5.28 5.76
C MET A 396 15.73 -5.00 4.45
N VAL A 397 15.18 -4.16 3.58
CA VAL A 397 15.82 -3.79 2.30
C VAL A 397 17.09 -2.97 2.55
N LEU A 398 17.08 -2.10 3.56
CA LEU A 398 18.26 -1.30 3.95
C LEU A 398 19.40 -2.17 4.46
N VAL A 399 19.09 -3.21 5.24
CA VAL A 399 20.10 -4.16 5.74
C VAL A 399 20.56 -5.12 4.64
N ALA A 400 19.65 -5.53 3.75
CA ALA A 400 19.98 -6.43 2.64
C ALA A 400 20.86 -5.77 1.58
N ALA A 401 20.77 -4.45 1.37
CA ALA A 401 21.49 -3.77 0.30
C ALA A 401 23.03 -3.81 0.44
N PRO A 402 23.64 -3.51 1.61
CA PRO A 402 25.07 -3.72 1.82
C PRO A 402 25.48 -5.18 1.69
N LEU A 403 24.64 -6.13 2.14
CA LEU A 403 24.91 -7.57 2.00
C LEU A 403 24.90 -8.03 0.53
N LEU A 404 23.98 -7.50 -0.28
CA LEU A 404 23.97 -7.75 -1.72
C LEU A 404 25.22 -7.16 -2.39
N GLY A 405 25.63 -5.96 -1.99
CA GLY A 405 26.87 -5.34 -2.44
C GLY A 405 28.11 -6.16 -2.08
N THR A 406 28.21 -6.64 -0.84
CA THR A 406 29.35 -7.49 -0.39
C THR A 406 29.39 -8.79 -1.17
N LEU A 407 28.25 -9.45 -1.37
CA LEU A 407 28.13 -10.67 -2.14
C LEU A 407 28.55 -10.46 -3.60
N ALA A 408 28.06 -9.39 -4.24
CA ALA A 408 28.46 -9.02 -5.59
C ALA A 408 29.98 -8.78 -5.70
N GLY A 409 30.57 -8.09 -4.72
CA GLY A 409 32.02 -7.86 -4.63
C GLY A 409 32.82 -9.16 -4.49
N VAL A 410 32.38 -10.08 -3.62
CA VAL A 410 33.01 -11.40 -3.45
C VAL A 410 32.93 -12.23 -4.73
N LEU A 411 31.77 -12.26 -5.38
CA LEU A 411 31.58 -12.97 -6.65
C LEU A 411 32.47 -12.40 -7.76
N ALA A 412 32.55 -11.08 -7.86
CA ALA A 412 33.42 -10.41 -8.82
C ALA A 412 34.91 -10.69 -8.55
N GLY A 413 35.31 -10.70 -7.27
CA GLY A 413 36.70 -10.93 -6.86
C GLY A 413 37.16 -12.38 -6.97
N ALA A 414 36.26 -13.35 -7.12
CA ALA A 414 36.60 -14.77 -7.11
C ALA A 414 37.52 -15.18 -8.28
N TYR A 415 37.24 -14.70 -9.50
CA TYR A 415 38.07 -15.01 -10.67
C TYR A 415 39.45 -14.33 -10.62
N PRO A 416 39.56 -13.01 -10.37
CA PRO A 416 40.83 -12.31 -10.20
C PRO A 416 41.67 -12.88 -9.06
N ALA A 417 41.07 -13.23 -7.92
CA ALA A 417 41.78 -13.85 -6.80
C ALA A 417 42.41 -15.18 -7.22
N ARG A 418 41.67 -16.04 -7.93
CA ARG A 418 42.20 -17.29 -8.49
C ARG A 418 43.34 -17.02 -9.46
N LYS A 419 43.23 -16.02 -10.33
CA LYS A 419 44.31 -15.63 -11.25
C LYS A 419 45.56 -15.16 -10.49
N ALA A 420 45.39 -14.33 -9.47
CA ALA A 420 46.48 -13.81 -8.64
C ALA A 420 47.29 -14.93 -7.95
N THR A 421 46.62 -15.99 -7.48
CA THR A 421 47.28 -17.15 -6.85
C THR A 421 48.19 -17.95 -7.77
N ARG A 422 48.07 -17.76 -9.09
CA ARG A 422 48.86 -18.50 -10.09
C ARG A 422 50.12 -17.76 -10.54
N ILE A 423 50.30 -16.50 -10.15
CA ILE A 423 51.51 -15.72 -10.47
C ILE A 423 52.70 -16.33 -9.73
N THR A 424 53.72 -16.84 -10.44
CA THR A 424 54.94 -17.39 -9.83
C THR A 424 56.00 -16.30 -9.60
N PRO A 425 56.90 -16.47 -8.62
CA PRO A 425 57.97 -15.49 -8.37
C PRO A 425 58.88 -15.24 -9.58
N ILE A 426 59.21 -16.31 -10.31
CA ILE A 426 60.05 -16.26 -11.51
C ILE A 426 59.37 -15.46 -12.62
N GLU A 427 58.10 -15.74 -12.91
CA GLU A 427 57.33 -15.00 -13.93
C GLU A 427 57.15 -13.51 -13.62
N ALA A 428 57.22 -13.13 -12.34
CA ALA A 428 57.00 -11.77 -11.90
C ALA A 428 58.28 -10.90 -11.92
N LEU A 429 59.47 -11.51 -12.02
CA LEU A 429 60.77 -10.82 -12.01
C LEU A 429 61.45 -10.77 -13.40
N GLN A 430 60.95 -11.54 -14.37
CA GLN A 430 61.48 -11.58 -15.75
C GLN A 430 60.88 -10.50 -16.68
N ARG A 431 60.02 -9.63 -16.16
CA ARG A 431 59.41 -8.48 -16.84
C ARG A 431 59.45 -7.29 -15.90
#